data_AF-A0A7V3RP25-F1
#
_entry.id   AF-A0A7V3RP25-F1
#
_cell.length_a   1.000
_cell.length_b   1.000
_cell.length_c   1.000
_cell.angle_alpha   90.00
_cell.angle_beta   90.00
_cell.angle_gamma   90.00
#
_symmetry.space_group_name_H-M   'P 1'
#
loop_
_entity.id
_entity.type
_entity.pdbx_description
1 polymer ?
#
loop_
_entity_poly.entity_id
_entity_poly.type
_entity_poly.pdbx_seq_one_letter_code
_entity_poly.pdbx_strand_id
1 'polypeptide(L)'
;EIHCYHPQPYYEPSQVHLRLITPRFLVLVHRTLISSGLFFIQTDNPGYWHYIRAIVPVFFDFHERIGRWPDAPKGRTRREIIALRRGLPIFRGWGTPKQGVSEAEALRLAEALPPPLFDADRRLRELDAWEKKDLRI
;
A
#
# COMPACT_ATOMS: atom_id res chain seq x y z
N GLU A 1 -6.38 -3.97 -13.79
CA GLU A 1 -6.17 -3.25 -12.52
C GLU A 1 -5.18 -4.03 -11.67
N ILE A 2 -4.49 -3.37 -10.75
CA ILE A 2 -3.65 -4.01 -9.72
C ILE A 2 -4.09 -3.49 -8.36
N HIS A 3 -4.27 -4.39 -7.39
CA HIS A 3 -4.72 -4.04 -6.03
C HIS A 3 -3.70 -4.54 -5.00
N CYS A 4 -3.26 -3.66 -4.11
CA CYS A 4 -2.41 -3.99 -2.97
C CYS A 4 -3.08 -3.52 -1.67
N TYR A 5 -3.73 -4.45 -0.97
CA TYR A 5 -4.46 -4.14 0.25
C TYR A 5 -3.79 -4.79 1.47
N HIS A 6 -3.52 -3.96 2.48
CA HIS A 6 -2.88 -4.32 3.73
C HIS A 6 -1.58 -5.15 3.53
N PRO A 7 -0.62 -4.64 2.74
CA PRO A 7 0.68 -5.30 2.61
C PRO A 7 1.30 -5.43 4.01
N GLN A 8 1.87 -6.61 4.29
CA GLN A 8 2.46 -6.89 5.59
C GLN A 8 3.51 -5.82 5.95
N PRO A 9 3.36 -5.13 7.10
CA PRO A 9 4.26 -4.03 7.46
C PRO A 9 5.57 -4.53 8.07
N TYR A 10 5.66 -5.79 8.51
CA TYR A 10 6.84 -6.40 9.14
C TYR A 10 7.40 -5.56 10.31
N TYR A 11 6.94 -5.85 11.52
CA TYR A 11 7.25 -5.08 12.74
C TYR A 11 8.65 -5.30 13.31
N GLU A 12 9.32 -6.40 12.93
CA GLU A 12 10.69 -6.63 13.37
C GLU A 12 11.68 -5.93 12.42
N PRO A 13 12.67 -5.17 12.92
CA PRO A 13 13.63 -4.47 12.09
C PRO A 13 14.35 -5.38 11.09
N SER A 14 14.65 -6.61 11.49
CA SER A 14 15.29 -7.61 10.62
C SER A 14 14.43 -8.03 9.43
N GLN A 15 13.12 -7.80 9.46
CA GLN A 15 12.17 -8.20 8.43
C GLN A 15 11.74 -7.04 7.51
N VAL A 16 12.27 -5.83 7.71
CA VAL A 16 11.91 -4.64 6.93
C VAL A 16 12.13 -4.85 5.42
N HIS A 17 13.15 -5.62 5.05
CA HIS A 17 13.45 -5.96 3.65
C HIS A 17 12.37 -6.83 2.95
N LEU A 18 11.43 -7.40 3.71
CA LEU A 18 10.32 -8.20 3.17
C LEU A 18 9.11 -7.35 2.78
N ARG A 19 9.11 -6.04 3.08
CA ARG A 19 8.00 -5.13 2.76
C ARG A 19 7.80 -5.05 1.25
N LEU A 20 6.57 -5.30 0.83
CA LEU A 20 6.19 -5.37 -0.59
C LEU A 20 6.41 -4.05 -1.34
N ILE A 21 5.95 -2.94 -0.78
CA ILE A 21 5.94 -1.67 -1.51
C ILE A 21 7.33 -1.05 -1.43
N THR A 22 8.06 -1.18 -2.53
CA THR A 22 9.38 -0.62 -2.76
C THR A 22 9.37 0.19 -4.06
N PRO A 23 10.34 1.08 -4.30
CA PRO A 23 10.40 1.80 -5.58
C PRO A 23 10.50 0.84 -6.77
N ARG A 24 11.30 -0.24 -6.64
CA ARG A 24 11.39 -1.29 -7.67
C ARG A 24 10.07 -2.00 -7.92
N PHE A 25 9.32 -2.32 -6.87
CA PHE A 25 7.98 -2.88 -7.02
C PHE A 25 7.06 -1.93 -7.80
N LEU A 26 7.11 -0.61 -7.53
CA LEU A 26 6.30 0.37 -8.26
C LEU A 26 6.67 0.48 -9.74
N VAL A 27 7.95 0.33 -10.10
CA VAL A 27 8.37 0.24 -11.51
C VAL A 27 7.71 -0.95 -12.20
N LEU A 28 7.68 -2.11 -11.52
CA LEU A 28 7.03 -3.31 -12.07
C LEU A 28 5.52 -3.10 -12.26
N VAL A 29 4.85 -2.46 -11.29
CA VAL A 29 3.42 -2.15 -11.40
C VAL A 29 3.17 -1.16 -12.55
N HIS A 30 3.98 -0.09 -12.64
CA HIS A 30 3.89 0.95 -13.67
C HIS A 30 4.01 0.36 -15.07
N ARG A 31 5.03 -0.47 -15.34
CA ARG A 31 5.24 -1.06 -16.67
C ARG A 31 4.18 -2.11 -17.05
N THR A 32 3.54 -2.75 -16.07
CA THR A 32 2.53 -3.79 -16.32
C THR A 32 1.17 -3.20 -16.64
N LEU A 33 0.86 -2.00 -16.13
CA LEU A 33 -0.40 -1.35 -16.40
C LEU A 33 -0.37 -0.64 -17.77
N ILE A 34 -1.46 -0.78 -18.52
CA ILE A 34 -1.73 0.13 -19.64
C ILE A 34 -1.96 1.55 -19.13
N SER A 35 -1.93 2.56 -20.00
CA SER A 35 -2.05 3.97 -19.62
C SER A 35 -3.31 4.31 -18.80
N SER A 36 -4.44 3.66 -19.06
CA SER A 36 -5.70 3.82 -18.30
C SER A 36 -5.88 2.81 -17.17
N GLY A 37 -4.87 1.97 -16.93
CA GLY A 37 -4.89 0.97 -15.87
C GLY A 37 -4.86 1.61 -14.49
N LEU A 38 -5.58 1.02 -13.54
CA LEU A 38 -5.66 1.53 -12.17
C LEU A 38 -4.80 0.70 -11.23
N PHE A 39 -3.99 1.39 -10.43
CA PHE A 39 -3.34 0.85 -9.25
C PHE A 39 -4.09 1.30 -7.99
N PHE A 40 -4.59 0.36 -7.20
CA PHE A 40 -5.23 0.61 -5.93
C PHE A 40 -4.34 0.17 -4.78
N ILE A 41 -4.20 1.01 -3.77
CA ILE A 41 -3.41 0.70 -2.57
C ILE A 41 -4.17 1.09 -1.30
N GLN A 42 -4.08 0.22 -0.30
CA GLN A 42 -4.73 0.41 1.00
C GLN A 42 -3.85 -0.15 2.12
N THR A 43 -3.79 0.55 3.23
CA THR A 43 -3.12 0.09 4.46
C THR A 43 -3.77 0.72 5.67
N ASP A 44 -3.71 0.03 6.80
CA ASP A 44 -4.09 0.53 8.12
C ASP A 44 -2.86 0.99 8.94
N ASN A 45 -1.66 0.90 8.36
CA ASN A 45 -0.41 1.30 8.99
C ASN A 45 -0.03 2.74 8.62
N PRO A 46 0.01 3.69 9.58
CA PRO A 46 0.32 5.10 9.30
C PRO A 46 1.73 5.32 8.76
N GLY A 47 2.74 4.60 9.27
CA GLY A 47 4.13 4.72 8.79
C GLY A 47 4.26 4.24 7.36
N TYR A 48 3.58 3.14 7.03
CA TYR A 48 3.51 2.63 5.67
C TYR A 48 2.78 3.62 4.76
N TRP A 49 1.67 4.20 5.22
CA TRP A 49 0.94 5.18 4.43
C TRP A 49 1.78 6.44 4.16
N HIS A 50 2.48 6.96 5.16
CA HIS A 50 3.37 8.10 5.01
C HIS A 50 4.43 7.84 3.92
N TYR A 51 5.06 6.66 3.97
CA TYR A 51 6.01 6.23 2.96
C TYR A 51 5.38 6.09 1.56
N ILE A 52 4.20 5.47 1.46
CA ILE A 52 3.45 5.31 0.21
C ILE A 52 3.16 6.67 -0.43
N ARG A 53 2.68 7.65 0.34
CA ARG A 53 2.40 9.01 -0.14
C ARG A 53 3.63 9.71 -0.70
N ALA A 54 4.82 9.38 -0.22
CA ALA A 54 6.07 9.96 -0.70
C ALA A 54 6.50 9.37 -2.05
N ILE A 55 6.36 8.05 -2.25
CA ILE A 55 6.96 7.37 -3.40
C ILE A 55 5.98 7.04 -4.54
N VAL A 56 4.71 6.79 -4.25
CA VAL A 56 3.73 6.42 -5.28
C VAL A 56 3.49 7.56 -6.29
N PRO A 57 3.35 8.83 -5.87
CA PRO A 57 3.16 9.94 -6.81
C PRO A 57 4.32 10.15 -7.79
N VAL A 58 5.49 9.56 -7.56
CA VAL A 58 6.62 9.64 -8.50
C VAL A 58 6.30 8.88 -9.78
N PHE A 59 5.59 7.75 -9.68
CA PHE A 59 5.26 6.87 -10.82
C PHE A 59 3.81 6.98 -11.26
N PHE A 60 2.91 7.45 -10.40
CA PHE A 60 1.47 7.47 -10.65
C PHE A 60 0.87 8.86 -10.45
N ASP A 61 -0.16 9.18 -11.24
CA ASP A 61 -1.07 10.27 -10.95
C ASP A 61 -1.98 9.83 -9.80
N PHE A 62 -1.52 10.09 -8.58
CA PHE A 62 -2.03 9.47 -7.37
C PHE A 62 -3.06 10.33 -6.65
N HIS A 63 -4.17 9.71 -6.28
CA HIS A 63 -5.29 10.31 -5.59
C HIS A 63 -5.55 9.58 -4.28
N GLU A 64 -5.48 10.31 -3.18
CA GLU A 64 -5.90 9.82 -1.87
C GLU A 64 -7.43 9.76 -1.80
N ARG A 65 -7.94 8.75 -1.11
CA ARG A 65 -9.38 8.57 -0.92
C ARG A 65 -9.73 8.70 0.56
N ILE A 66 -10.62 9.64 0.84
CA ILE A 66 -11.29 9.76 2.14
C ILE A 66 -12.51 8.84 2.15
N GLY A 67 -12.68 8.09 3.25
CA GLY A 67 -13.80 7.18 3.43
C GLY A 67 -13.64 5.84 2.70
N ARG A 68 -14.70 5.03 2.71
CA ARG A 68 -14.72 3.67 2.16
C ARG A 68 -14.85 3.69 0.64
N TRP A 69 -14.52 2.59 -0.03
CA TRP A 69 -14.80 2.41 -1.45
C TRP A 69 -16.33 2.37 -1.69
N PRO A 70 -16.89 3.05 -2.71
CA PRO A 70 -18.35 3.14 -2.89
C PRO A 70 -18.99 1.78 -3.14
N ASP A 71 -18.29 0.93 -3.89
CA ASP A 71 -18.66 -0.42 -4.26
C ASP A 71 -18.51 -1.44 -3.11
N ALA A 72 -17.81 -1.06 -2.03
CA ALA A 72 -17.58 -1.93 -0.88
C ALA A 72 -17.81 -1.16 0.43
N PRO A 73 -19.08 -0.81 0.75
CA PRO A 73 -19.40 0.04 1.89
C PRO A 73 -19.11 -0.62 3.24
N LYS A 74 -18.92 -1.94 3.29
CA LYS A 74 -18.49 -2.66 4.51
C LYS A 74 -16.96 -2.78 4.62
N GLY A 75 -16.21 -2.48 3.56
CA GLY A 75 -14.79 -2.75 3.39
C GLY A 75 -14.55 -3.84 2.35
N ARG A 76 -13.46 -3.73 1.56
CA ARG A 76 -13.06 -4.68 0.52
C ARG A 76 -12.33 -5.90 1.08
N THR A 77 -11.70 -5.78 2.25
CA THR A 77 -10.95 -6.87 2.87
C THR A 77 -11.41 -7.15 4.29
N ARG A 78 -11.13 -8.37 4.78
CA ARG A 78 -11.35 -8.72 6.18
C ARG A 78 -10.55 -7.82 7.12
N ARG A 79 -9.26 -7.60 6.82
CA ARG A 79 -8.39 -6.69 7.58
C ARG A 79 -8.99 -5.29 7.71
N GLU A 80 -9.58 -4.78 6.63
CA GLU A 80 -10.30 -3.50 6.63
C GLU A 80 -11.53 -3.54 7.53
N ILE A 81 -12.36 -4.57 7.43
CA ILE A 81 -13.56 -4.74 8.28
C ILE A 81 -13.17 -4.77 9.77
N ILE A 82 -12.14 -5.54 10.13
CA ILE A 82 -11.65 -5.68 11.51
C ILE A 82 -11.12 -4.33 12.02
N ALA A 83 -10.29 -3.65 11.22
CA ALA A 83 -9.72 -2.37 11.61
C ALA A 83 -10.81 -1.28 11.77
N LEU A 84 -11.78 -1.23 10.85
CA LEU A 84 -12.92 -0.30 10.93
C LEU A 84 -13.77 -0.55 12.19
N ARG A 85 -14.07 -1.82 12.53
CA ARG A 85 -14.80 -2.18 13.76
C ARG A 85 -14.08 -1.74 15.04
N ARG A 86 -12.76 -1.56 14.97
CA ARG A 86 -11.92 -1.13 16.09
C ARG A 86 -11.63 0.38 16.10
N GLY A 87 -12.25 1.13 15.19
CA GLY A 87 -12.02 2.58 15.10
C GLY A 87 -10.61 2.94 14.62
N LEU A 88 -9.91 2.02 13.96
CA LEU A 88 -8.56 2.26 13.46
C LEU A 88 -8.61 2.95 12.09
N PRO A 89 -7.63 3.83 11.80
CA PRO A 89 -7.56 4.50 10.51
C PRO A 89 -7.28 3.48 9.41
N ILE A 90 -7.96 3.68 8.27
CA ILE A 90 -7.63 2.99 7.02
C ILE A 90 -7.33 4.06 5.99
N PHE A 91 -6.15 3.96 5.40
CA PHE A 91 -5.68 4.84 4.36
C PHE A 91 -5.81 4.18 3.00
N ARG A 92 -6.25 4.95 2.01
CA ARG A 92 -6.61 4.46 0.68
C ARG A 92 -6.14 5.44 -0.36
N GLY A 93 -5.69 4.92 -1.49
CA GLY A 93 -5.44 5.72 -2.67
C GLY A 93 -5.49 4.88 -3.93
N TRP A 94 -5.55 5.57 -5.04
CA TRP A 94 -5.51 4.97 -6.36
C TRP A 94 -4.79 5.90 -7.32
N GLY A 95 -4.27 5.37 -8.43
CA GLY A 95 -3.69 6.21 -9.46
C GLY A 95 -3.50 5.48 -10.79
N THR A 96 -3.32 6.27 -11.84
CA THR A 96 -2.95 5.81 -13.17
C THR A 96 -1.44 5.94 -13.39
N PRO A 97 -0.79 5.06 -14.16
CA PRO A 97 0.62 5.23 -14.52
C PRO A 97 0.87 6.59 -15.17
N LYS A 98 1.87 7.34 -14.68
CA LYS A 98 2.27 8.59 -15.31
C LYS A 98 2.74 8.34 -16.73
N GLN A 99 2.23 9.16 -17.65
CA GLN A 99 2.62 9.11 -19.06
C GLN A 99 3.99 9.78 -19.27
N GLY A 100 4.71 9.35 -20.30
CA GLY A 100 6.02 9.91 -20.65
C GLY A 100 7.20 9.45 -19.76
N VAL A 101 6.94 8.60 -18.76
CA VAL A 101 8.00 7.94 -17.99
C VAL A 101 8.39 6.64 -18.69
N SER A 102 9.59 6.59 -19.28
CA SER A 102 10.13 5.37 -19.86
C SER A 102 10.55 4.37 -18.77
N GLU A 103 10.67 3.09 -19.10
CA GLU A 103 11.12 2.07 -18.13
C GLU A 103 12.50 2.39 -17.57
N ALA A 104 13.43 2.87 -18.42
CA ALA A 104 14.76 3.30 -17.97
C ALA A 104 14.70 4.48 -16.99
N GLU A 105 13.83 5.46 -17.25
CA GLU A 105 13.64 6.59 -16.33
C GLU A 105 13.00 6.15 -15.01
N ALA A 106 11.99 5.28 -15.06
CA ALA A 106 11.37 4.72 -13.88
C ALA A 106 12.38 3.98 -12.99
N LEU A 107 13.30 3.20 -13.60
CA LEU A 107 14.37 2.53 -12.87
C LEU A 107 15.34 3.52 -12.21
N ARG A 108 15.76 4.59 -12.91
CA ARG A 108 16.61 5.64 -12.32
C ARG A 108 15.93 6.33 -11.13
N LEU A 109 14.67 6.70 -11.27
CA LEU A 109 13.87 7.27 -10.18
C LEU A 109 13.78 6.31 -9.00
N ALA A 110 13.58 5.01 -9.26
CA ALA A 110 13.49 4.01 -8.21
C ALA A 110 14.79 3.84 -7.42
N GLU A 111 15.96 4.00 -8.05
CA GLU A 111 17.26 3.93 -7.37
C GLU A 111 17.54 5.15 -6.49
N ALA A 112 16.96 6.31 -6.83
CA ALA A 112 17.09 7.53 -6.04
C ALA A 112 16.12 7.61 -4.84
N LEU A 113 15.09 6.76 -4.82
CA LEU A 113 14.05 6.80 -3.79
C LEU A 113 14.44 5.96 -2.56
N PRO A 114 13.99 6.37 -1.35
CA PRO A 114 14.33 5.67 -0.13
C PRO A 114 13.66 4.29 -0.07
N PRO A 115 14.30 3.28 0.54
CA PRO A 115 13.63 2.03 0.90
C PRO A 115 12.63 2.24 2.04
N PRO A 116 11.68 1.30 2.26
CA PRO A 116 10.64 1.44 3.28
C PRO A 116 11.18 1.20 4.69
N LEU A 117 11.98 2.12 5.26
CA LEU A 117 12.67 1.93 6.57
C LEU A 117 11.92 2.49 7.80
N PHE A 118 10.61 2.73 7.71
CA PHE A 118 9.82 3.29 8.81
C PHE A 118 9.58 2.28 9.96
N ASP A 119 9.32 2.78 11.17
CA ASP A 119 8.79 1.95 12.26
C ASP A 119 7.33 1.58 11.94
N ALA A 120 7.04 0.28 11.92
CA ALA A 120 5.74 -0.27 11.57
C ALA A 120 4.71 -0.20 12.71
N ASP A 121 4.99 0.49 13.81
CA ASP A 121 4.13 0.61 15.00
C ASP A 121 3.62 -0.76 15.49
N ARG A 122 4.39 -1.36 16.40
CA ARG A 122 4.12 -2.68 16.98
C ARG A 122 2.74 -2.83 17.61
N ARG A 123 2.02 -1.74 17.92
CA ARG A 123 0.65 -1.80 18.45
C ARG A 123 -0.33 -2.42 17.45
N LEU A 124 -0.07 -2.27 16.15
CA LEU A 124 -0.90 -2.87 15.10
C LEU A 124 -0.68 -4.39 14.94
N ARG A 125 0.36 -4.96 15.56
CA ARG A 125 0.63 -6.41 15.58
C ARG A 125 -0.55 -7.22 16.13
N GLU A 126 -1.30 -6.65 17.07
CA GLU A 126 -2.46 -7.32 17.63
C GLU A 126 -3.50 -7.61 16.54
N LEU A 127 -3.74 -6.68 15.63
CA LEU A 127 -4.74 -6.84 14.57
C LEU A 127 -4.45 -8.03 13.66
N ASP A 128 -3.18 -8.28 13.35
CA ASP A 128 -2.79 -9.44 12.54
C ASP A 128 -3.02 -10.75 13.31
N ALA A 129 -2.84 -10.76 14.62
CA ALA A 129 -3.18 -11.90 15.46
C ALA A 129 -4.70 -12.14 15.50
N TRP A 130 -5.50 -11.08 15.53
CA TRP A 130 -6.97 -11.17 15.47
C TRP A 130 -7.47 -11.69 14.13
N GLU A 131 -6.92 -11.18 13.02
CA GLU A 131 -7.24 -11.68 11.68
C GLU A 131 -6.97 -13.19 11.59
N LYS A 132 -5.84 -13.67 12.17
CA LYS A 132 -5.51 -15.10 12.23
C LYS A 132 -6.41 -15.93 13.14
N LYS A 133 -6.83 -15.40 14.28
CA LYS A 133 -7.75 -16.11 15.20
C LYS A 133 -9.11 -16.32 14.57
N ASP A 134 -9.60 -15.30 13.87
CA ASP A 134 -10.89 -15.33 13.21
C ASP A 134 -10.87 -16.30 11.98
N LEU A 135 -9.70 -16.73 11.47
CA LEU A 135 -9.57 -17.80 10.45
C LEU A 135 -9.86 -19.22 10.99
N ARG A 136 -9.96 -19.41 12.31
CA ARG A 136 -10.09 -20.74 12.95
C ARG A 136 -11.54 -21.10 13.31
N ILE A 137 -12.52 -20.55 12.63
CA ILE A 137 -13.95 -20.84 12.80
C ILE A 137 -14.50 -21.37 11.48
#